data_AF-A0A4Q1JU87-F1
#
_entry.id   AF-A0A4Q1JU87-F1
#
_cell.length_a   1.000
_cell.length_b   1.000
_cell.length_c   1.000
_cell.angle_alpha   90.00
_cell.angle_beta   90.00
_cell.angle_gamma   90.00
#
_symmetry.space_group_name_H-M   'P 1'
#
loop_
_entity.id
_entity.type
_entity.pdbx_description
1 polymer ?
#
loop_
_entity_poly.entity_id
_entity_poly.type
_entity_poly.pdbx_seq_one_letter_code
_entity_poly.pdbx_strand_id
1 'polypeptide(L)' 'MPSRLPILYVLTYAQKRAVLERHGYTLHEDDAEEDLDFTLTGDVAAGQIALAELEAAVGS' A
#
# COMPACT_ATOMS: atom_id res chain seq x y z
N MET A 1 -12.27 10.72 11.23
CA MET A 1 -11.94 9.33 11.63
C MET A 1 -11.06 8.76 10.54
N PRO A 2 -9.85 8.25 10.81
CA PRO A 2 -9.11 7.52 9.78
C PRO A 2 -9.85 6.21 9.54
N SER A 3 -10.59 6.13 8.44
CA SER A 3 -11.08 4.88 7.90
C SER A 3 -9.86 4.07 7.46
N ARG A 4 -9.37 3.20 8.35
CA ARG A 4 -8.32 2.22 8.02
C ARG A 4 -8.83 1.34 6.88
N LEU A 5 -8.13 1.32 5.76
CA LEU A 5 -8.49 0.53 4.58
C LEU A 5 -8.30 -0.96 4.90
N PRO A 6 -9.38 -1.77 5.02
CA PRO A 6 -9.28 -3.16 5.45
C PRO A 6 -8.39 -4.00 4.54
N ILE A 7 -8.31 -3.63 3.25
CA ILE A 7 -7.52 -4.34 2.25
C ILE A 7 -6.01 -4.27 2.49
N LEU A 8 -5.52 -3.21 3.16
CA LEU A 8 -4.09 -3.11 3.49
C LEU A 8 -3.66 -4.21 4.48
N TYR A 9 -4.57 -4.69 5.32
CA TYR A 9 -4.30 -5.82 6.23
C TYR A 9 -4.33 -7.18 5.54
N VAL A 10 -4.79 -7.24 4.29
CA VAL A 10 -4.80 -8.46 3.48
C VAL A 10 -3.54 -8.55 2.62
N LEU A 11 -2.99 -7.42 2.20
CA LEU A 11 -1.75 -7.38 1.45
C LEU A 11 -0.58 -7.87 2.31
N THR A 12 0.26 -8.70 1.71
CA THR A 12 1.57 -9.06 2.27
C THR A 12 2.53 -7.87 2.20
N TYR A 13 3.55 -7.88 3.04
CA TYR A 13 4.65 -6.90 2.99
C TYR A 13 5.23 -6.72 1.58
N ALA A 14 5.51 -7.82 0.88
CA ALA A 14 6.04 -7.78 -0.49
C ALA A 14 5.06 -7.13 -1.49
N GLN A 15 3.76 -7.39 -1.36
CA GLN A 15 2.74 -6.77 -2.22
C GLN A 15 2.62 -5.27 -1.94
N LYS A 16 2.66 -4.83 -0.67
CA LYS A 16 2.66 -3.41 -0.29
C LYS A 16 3.85 -2.68 -0.92
N ARG A 17 5.05 -3.26 -0.80
CA ARG A 17 6.27 -2.74 -1.43
C ARG A 17 6.13 -2.65 -2.94
N ALA A 18 5.67 -3.72 -3.59
CA ALA A 18 5.55 -3.77 -5.03
C ALA A 18 4.55 -2.74 -5.59
N VAL A 19 3.51 -2.38 -4.84
CA VAL A 19 2.60 -1.29 -5.21
C VAL A 19 3.33 0.04 -5.08
N LEU A 20 3.92 0.34 -3.93
CA LEU A 20 4.61 1.62 -3.71
C LEU A 20 5.79 1.83 -4.69
N GLU A 21 6.59 0.81 -4.97
CA GLU A 21 7.68 0.89 -5.94
C GLU A 21 7.18 1.19 -7.37
N ARG A 22 6.01 0.69 -7.76
CA ARG A 22 5.36 1.05 -9.05
C ARG A 22 4.95 2.51 -9.12
N HIS A 23 4.65 3.13 -7.98
CA HIS A 23 4.31 4.54 -7.85
C HIS A 23 5.54 5.43 -7.61
N GLY A 24 6.76 4.88 -7.77
CA GLY A 24 8.00 5.64 -7.76
C GLY A 24 8.63 5.81 -6.37
N TYR A 25 8.11 5.13 -5.34
CA TYR A 25 8.76 5.10 -4.04
C TYR A 25 10.04 4.27 -4.09
N THR A 26 11.10 4.79 -3.49
CA THR A 26 12.34 4.04 -3.26
C THR A 26 12.32 3.56 -1.82
N LEU A 27 12.07 2.26 -1.63
CA LEU A 27 11.90 1.66 -0.30
C LEU A 27 13.17 0.94 0.14
N HIS A 28 13.57 1.12 1.40
CA HIS A 28 14.68 0.40 2.01
C HIS A 28 14.23 -0.95 2.57
N GLU A 29 15.10 -1.96 2.61
CA GLU A 29 14.78 -3.29 3.14
C GLU A 29 14.34 -3.25 4.62
N ASP A 30 14.79 -2.23 5.35
CA ASP A 30 14.48 -2.02 6.76
C ASP A 30 13.18 -1.21 6.99
N ASP A 31 12.48 -0.79 5.92
CA ASP A 31 11.23 -0.04 6.07
C ASP A 31 10.19 -0.91 6.78
N ALA A 32 9.64 -0.37 7.87
CA ALA A 32 8.63 -1.07 8.65
C ALA A 32 7.34 -1.23 7.84
N GLU A 33 6.64 -2.34 8.06
CA GLU A 33 5.34 -2.57 7.41
C GLU A 33 4.32 -1.46 7.73
N GLU A 34 4.39 -0.90 8.93
CA GLU A 34 3.52 0.21 9.36
C GLU A 34 3.74 1.48 8.53
N ASP A 35 4.98 1.75 8.10
CA ASP A 35 5.30 2.91 7.25
C ASP A 35 4.72 2.72 5.83
N LEU A 36 4.75 1.50 5.31
CA LEU A 36 4.12 1.14 4.04
C LEU A 36 2.60 1.28 4.13
N ASP A 37 1.99 0.81 5.22
CA ASP A 37 0.55 0.93 5.47
C ASP A 37 0.10 2.39 5.57
N PHE A 38 0.90 3.22 6.26
CA PHE A 38 0.63 4.64 6.37
C PHE A 38 0.68 5.33 5.01
N THR A 39 1.73 5.07 4.22
CA THR A 39 1.93 5.66 2.90
C THR A 39 0.81 5.24 1.94
N LEU A 40 0.52 3.94 1.85
CA LEU A 40 -0.57 3.41 1.02
C LEU A 40 -1.94 3.98 1.41
N THR A 41 -2.21 4.11 2.71
CA THR A 41 -3.46 4.71 3.19
C THR A 41 -3.57 6.17 2.72
N GLY A 42 -2.48 6.93 2.85
CA GLY A 42 -2.41 8.32 2.40
C GLY A 42 -2.66 8.47 0.91
N ASP A 43 -1.95 7.67 0.10
CA ASP A 43 -2.03 7.74 -1.36
C ASP A 43 -3.39 7.31 -1.91
N VAL A 44 -4.02 6.31 -1.30
CA VAL A 44 -5.40 5.91 -1.67
C VAL A 44 -6.40 7.00 -1.26
N ALA A 45 -6.26 7.58 -0.07
CA ALA A 45 -7.12 8.67 0.37
C ALA A 45 -6.96 9.93 -0.50
N ALA A 46 -5.76 10.17 -1.03
CA ALA A 46 -5.46 11.23 -1.99
C ALA A 46 -5.87 10.90 -3.44
N GLY A 47 -6.31 9.65 -3.71
CA GLY A 47 -6.67 9.18 -5.04
C GLY A 47 -5.46 8.97 -5.98
N GLN A 48 -4.24 8.94 -5.44
CA GLN A 48 -3.01 8.68 -6.19
C GLN A 48 -2.87 7.19 -6.51
N ILE A 49 -3.33 6.33 -5.60
CA ILE A 49 -3.42 4.88 -5.80
C ILE A 49 -4.89 4.49 -5.82
N ALA A 50 -5.32 3.80 -6.88
CA ALA A 50 -6.69 3.31 -6.98
C ALA A 50 -6.90 2.11 -6.05
N LEU A 51 -8.05 2.05 -5.37
CA LEU A 51 -8.39 0.89 -4.53
C LEU A 51 -8.36 -0.43 -5.32
N ALA A 52 -8.78 -0.41 -6.58
CA ALA A 52 -8.75 -1.57 -7.48
C ALA A 52 -7.34 -2.10 -7.74
N GLU A 53 -6.30 -1.25 -7.63
CA GLU A 53 -4.90 -1.69 -7.76
C GLU A 53 -4.48 -2.52 -6.55
N LEU A 54 -4.92 -2.14 -5.34
CA LEU A 54 -4.70 -2.92 -4.14
C LEU A 54 -5.45 -4.26 -4.21
N GLU A 55 -6.68 -4.26 -4.72
CA GLU A 55 -7.45 -5.49 -4.95
C GLU A 55 -6.77 -6.44 -5.94
N ALA A 56 -6.23 -5.91 -7.03
CA ALA A 56 -5.48 -6.71 -8.00
C ALA A 56 -4.22 -7.32 -7.38
N ALA A 57 -3.53 -6.59 -6.49
CA ALA A 57 -2.34 -7.09 -5.81
C ALA A 57 -2.62 -8.23 -4.83
N VAL A 58 -3.84 -8.35 -4.28
CA VAL A 58 -4.25 -9.50 -3.45
C VAL A 58 -4.47 -10.76 -4.28
N GLY A 59 -4.96 -10.61 -5.51
CA GLY A 59 -5.32 -11.74 -6.40
C GLY A 59 -4.17 -12.34 -7.22
N SER A 60 -2.96 -11.79 -7.12
CA SER A 60 -1.74 -12.21 -7.83
C SER A 60 -0.77 -12.95 -6.91
#